data_AF-A0A9E4D5P0-F1
#
_entry.id   AF-A0A9E4D5P0-F1
#
_cell.length_a   1.000
_cell.length_b   1.000
_cell.length_c   1.000
_cell.angle_alpha   90.00
_cell.angle_beta   90.00
_cell.angle_gamma   90.00
#
_symmetry.space_group_name_H-M   'P 1'
#
loop_
_entity.id
_entity.type
_entity.pdbx_description
1 polymer ?
#
loop_
_entity_poly.entity_id
_entity_poly.type
_entity_poly.pdbx_seq_one_letter_code
_entity_poly.pdbx_strand_id
1 'polypeptide(L)' 'RNRDTAWFAAIDREWPALQAAFETWLDPANFDSAGQQRQSLAALTDGLLAARDPVLQPR' A
#
# COMPACT_ATOMS: atom_id res chain seq x y z
N ARG A 1 -6.10 14.63 27.94
CA ARG A 1 -5.68 14.74 26.53
C ARG A 1 -5.76 13.35 25.93
N ASN A 2 -6.79 13.09 25.13
CA ASN A 2 -7.00 11.79 24.49
C ASN A 2 -6.06 11.67 23.27
N ARG A 3 -5.49 10.49 23.02
CA ARG A 3 -4.59 10.25 21.87
C ARG A 3 -5.22 9.14 21.03
N ASP A 4 -5.82 9.53 19.92
CA ASP A 4 -6.32 8.58 18.95
C ASP A 4 -5.12 7.80 18.38
N THR A 5 -5.11 6.49 18.64
CA THR A 5 -4.05 5.59 18.17
C THR A 5 -4.67 4.67 17.14
N ALA A 6 -4.29 4.87 15.87
CA ALA A 6 -4.62 3.95 14.81
C ALA A 6 -3.64 2.76 14.84
N TRP A 7 -4.19 1.55 14.80
CA TRP A 7 -3.41 0.31 14.76
C TRP A 7 -3.48 -0.29 13.36
N PHE A 8 -2.32 -0.69 12.86
CA PHE A 8 -2.16 -1.36 11.57
C PHE A 8 -1.40 -2.67 11.78
N ALA A 9 -1.73 -3.67 10.98
CA ALA A 9 -1.05 -4.97 11.02
C ALA A 9 -1.06 -5.57 9.62
N ALA A 10 -0.09 -6.44 9.36
CA ALA A 10 -0.10 -7.41 8.28
C ALA A 10 0.25 -8.76 8.91
N ILE A 11 -0.44 -9.82 8.49
CA ILE A 11 -0.24 -11.17 9.04
C ILE A 11 0.35 -12.11 7.98
N ASP A 12 0.88 -13.24 8.42
CA ASP A 12 1.62 -14.19 7.58
C ASP A 12 0.86 -14.63 6.32
N ARG A 13 -0.48 -14.75 6.40
CA ARG A 13 -1.31 -15.12 5.24
C ARG A 13 -1.46 -14.01 4.20
N GLU A 14 -1.32 -12.75 4.61
CA GLU A 14 -1.45 -11.56 3.75
C GLU A 14 -0.10 -11.19 3.12
N TRP A 15 0.99 -11.52 3.82
CA TRP A 15 2.35 -11.15 3.42
C TRP A 15 2.74 -11.57 1.99
N PRO A 16 2.46 -12.79 1.50
CA PRO A 16 2.87 -13.17 0.14
C PRO A 16 2.32 -12.25 -0.96
N ALA A 17 1.06 -11.80 -0.82
CA ALA A 17 0.46 -10.90 -1.79
C ALA A 17 0.99 -9.46 -1.66
N LEU A 18 1.18 -8.98 -0.42
CA LEU A 18 1.79 -7.68 -0.17
C LEU A 18 3.24 -7.62 -0.68
N GLN A 19 4.01 -8.68 -0.46
CA GLN A 19 5.39 -8.81 -0.95
C GLN A 19 5.43 -8.69 -2.47
N ALA A 20 4.57 -9.41 -3.20
CA ALA A 20 4.51 -9.32 -4.67
C ALA A 20 4.17 -7.89 -5.14
N ALA A 21 3.28 -7.19 -4.44
CA ALA A 21 2.97 -5.78 -4.72
C ALA A 21 4.18 -4.86 -4.46
N PHE A 22 4.92 -5.06 -3.37
CA PHE A 22 6.14 -4.31 -3.08
C PHE A 22 7.25 -4.58 -4.11
N GLU A 23 7.48 -5.84 -4.47
CA GLU A 23 8.46 -6.24 -5.49
C GLU A 23 8.12 -5.59 -6.84
N THR A 24 6.86 -5.65 -7.27
CA THR A 24 6.39 -4.99 -8.50
C THR A 24 6.61 -3.49 -8.45
N TRP A 25 6.32 -2.86 -7.31
CA TRP A 25 6.46 -1.41 -7.17
C TRP A 25 7.92 -0.95 -7.14
N LEU A 26 8.81 -1.72 -6.51
CA LEU A 26 10.24 -1.44 -6.37
C LEU A 26 11.06 -1.78 -7.63
N ASP A 27 10.48 -2.54 -8.57
CA ASP A 27 11.15 -2.85 -9.83
C ASP A 27 11.56 -1.54 -10.55
N PRO A 28 12.83 -1.39 -10.98
CA PRO A 28 13.28 -0.21 -11.72
C PRO A 28 12.42 0.11 -12.96
N ALA A 29 11.79 -0.89 -13.59
CA ALA A 29 10.89 -0.70 -14.71
C ALA A 29 9.60 0.06 -14.34
N ASN A 30 9.22 0.08 -13.06
CA ASN A 30 8.11 0.87 -12.55
C ASN A 30 8.45 2.36 -12.42
N PHE A 31 9.69 2.79 -12.67
CA PHE A 31 10.08 4.20 -12.62
C PHE A 31 10.48 4.71 -14.01
N ASP A 32 10.05 5.92 -14.35
CA ASP A 32 10.49 6.59 -15.58
C ASP A 32 11.84 7.30 -15.40
N SER A 33 12.33 7.93 -16.47
CA SER A 33 13.61 8.66 -16.46
C SER A 33 13.65 9.87 -15.51
N ALA A 34 12.49 10.35 -15.05
CA ALA A 34 12.37 11.41 -14.05
C ALA A 34 12.15 10.84 -12.63
N GLY A 35 12.23 9.52 -12.46
CA GLY A 35 12.01 8.84 -11.18
C GLY A 35 10.54 8.82 -10.75
N GLN A 36 9.59 9.06 -11.66
CA GLN A 36 8.17 8.97 -11.35
C GLN A 36 7.69 7.53 -11.49
N GLN A 37 6.90 7.09 -10.50
CA GLN A 37 6.28 5.77 -10.54
C GLN A 37 5.25 5.70 -11.69
N ARG A 38 5.26 4.59 -12.44
CA ARG A 38 4.30 4.31 -13.52
C ARG A 38 3.03 3.69 -12.95
N GLN A 39 3.16 2.84 -11.95
CA GLN A 39 2.08 2.29 -11.15
C GLN A 39 2.31 2.60 -9.67
N SER A 40 1.26 3.06 -8.99
CA SER A 40 1.33 3.36 -7.56
C SER A 40 1.20 2.10 -6.71
N LEU A 41 1.92 2.07 -5.58
CA LEU A 41 1.77 0.99 -4.61
C LEU A 41 0.33 0.87 -4.10
N ALA A 42 -0.36 2.00 -3.89
CA ALA A 42 -1.75 2.01 -3.47
C ALA A 42 -2.70 1.30 -4.46
N ALA A 43 -2.45 1.42 -5.77
CA ALA A 43 -3.21 0.68 -6.78
C ALA A 43 -2.88 -0.82 -6.76
N LEU A 44 -1.62 -1.18 -6.50
CA LEU A 44 -1.19 -2.58 -6.39
C LEU A 44 -1.74 -3.28 -5.14
N THR A 45 -1.91 -2.56 -4.04
CA THR A 45 -2.42 -3.11 -2.78
C THR A 45 -3.91 -2.94 -2.58
N ASP A 46 -4.62 -2.26 -3.48
CA ASP A 46 -6.03 -1.88 -3.28
C ASP A 46 -6.94 -3.07 -2.93
N GLY A 47 -6.85 -4.16 -3.70
CA GLY A 47 -7.60 -5.39 -3.47
C GLY A 47 -7.06 -6.27 -2.33
N LEU A 48 -5.92 -5.91 -1.74
CA LEU A 48 -5.29 -6.63 -0.63
C LEU A 48 -5.64 -6.01 0.74
N LEU A 49 -6.15 -4.78 0.77
CA LEU A 49 -6.47 -4.09 2.00
C LEU A 49 -7.69 -4.72 2.68
N ALA A 50 -7.50 -5.21 3.91
CA ALA A 50 -8.60 -5.75 4.72
C ALA A 50 -9.65 -4.68 5.09
N ALA A 51 -9.21 -3.44 5.29
CA ALA A 51 -10.06 -2.29 5.51
C ALA A 51 -9.32 -1.01 5.13
N ARG A 52 -10.06 -0.02 4.63
CA ARG A 52 -9.58 1.36 4.52
C ARG A 52 -10.04 2.15 5.74
N ASP A 53 -9.18 3.03 6.25
CA ASP A 53 -9.58 3.92 7.33
C ASP A 53 -10.74 4.83 6.85
N PRO A 54 -11.93 4.76 7.46
CA PRO A 54 -13.08 5.55 7.04
C PRO A 54 -12.86 7.06 7.22
N VAL A 55 -11.92 7.48 8.07
CA VAL A 55 -11.57 8.89 8.27
C VAL A 55 -10.66 9.42 7.16
N LEU A 56 -9.97 8.55 6.42
CA LEU A 56 -9.03 8.91 5.35
C LEU A 56 -9.62 8.84 3.93
N GLN A 57 -10.92 8.59 3.77
CA GLN A 57 -11.54 8.59 2.44
C GLN A 57 -11.71 10.03 1.92
N PRO A 58 -11.32 10.32 0.67
CA PRO A 58 -11.59 11.63 0.07
C PRO A 58 -13.11 11.85 -0.03
N ARG A 59 -13.59 13.02 0.38
CA ARG A 59 -15.01 13.43 0.26
C ARG A 59 -15.41 13.62 -1.19
#